data_AF-A0A510IPN2-F1
#
_entry.id   AF-A0A510IPN2-F1
#
_cell.length_a   1.000
_cell.length_b   1.000
_cell.length_c   1.000
_cell.angle_alpha   90.00
_cell.angle_beta   90.00
_cell.angle_gamma   90.00
#
_symmetry.space_group_name_H-M   'P 1'
#
loop_
_entity.id
_entity.type
_entity.pdbx_description
1 polymer ?
#
loop_
_entity_poly.entity_id
_entity_poly.type
_entity_poly.pdbx_seq_one_letter_code
_entity_poly.pdbx_strand_id
1 'polypeptide(L)' 'MLRDVSRGAPYFNDGSVQTIERAIYDMAWYQLGQKLNQRQVSDIAAFLGALEHQAAE' A
#
# COMPACT_ATOMS: atom_id res chain seq x y z
N MET A 1 0.01 6.22 9.86
CA MET A 1 1.00 7.03 9.13
C MET A 1 1.42 6.25 7.89
N LEU A 2 1.46 6.87 6.69
CA LEU A 2 1.79 6.18 5.43
C LEU A 2 3.20 6.48 4.89
N ARG A 3 3.99 7.31 5.59
CA ARG A 3 5.42 7.48 5.27
C ARG A 3 6.11 6.11 5.40
N ASP A 4 6.95 5.76 4.43
CA ASP A 4 7.68 4.47 4.33
C ASP A 4 6.81 3.20 4.25
N VAL A 5 5.51 3.33 3.96
CA VAL A 5 4.59 2.19 4.01
C VAL A 5 4.93 1.09 3.00
N SER A 6 5.54 1.42 1.85
CA SER A 6 6.03 0.44 0.86
C SER A 6 7.03 -0.57 1.42
N ARG A 7 7.72 -0.25 2.52
CA ARG A 7 8.70 -1.14 3.18
C ARG A 7 8.14 -1.85 4.42
N GLY A 8 6.87 -1.60 4.74
CA GLY A 8 6.23 -1.99 5.99
C GLY A 8 5.52 -3.35 5.98
N ALA A 9 5.83 -4.24 5.04
CA ALA A 9 5.27 -5.58 5.06
C ALA A 9 5.73 -6.35 6.32
N PRO A 10 4.87 -7.21 6.93
CA PRO A 10 3.49 -7.47 6.55
C PRO A 10 2.50 -6.37 6.97
N TYR A 11 1.43 -6.21 6.21
CA TYR A 11 0.40 -5.18 6.36
C TYR A 11 -0.77 -5.61 7.24
N PHE A 12 -1.53 -4.61 7.69
CA PHE A 12 -2.65 -4.70 8.65
C PHE A 12 -2.21 -5.05 10.08
N ASN A 13 -3.15 -4.94 11.03
CA ASN A 13 -2.84 -5.05 12.46
C ASN A 13 -2.44 -6.46 12.90
N ASP A 14 -2.77 -7.47 12.10
CA ASP A 14 -2.44 -8.89 12.33
C ASP A 14 -1.35 -9.42 11.39
N GLY A 15 -0.81 -8.57 10.51
CA GLY A 15 0.19 -8.97 9.52
C GLY A 15 -0.34 -9.95 8.47
N SER A 16 -1.66 -10.01 8.24
CA SER A 16 -2.27 -10.99 7.33
C SER A 16 -1.97 -10.79 5.85
N VAL A 17 -1.49 -9.62 5.44
CA VAL A 17 -1.27 -9.28 4.03
C VAL A 17 0.20 -9.01 3.73
N GLN A 18 0.75 -9.67 2.71
CA GLN A 18 2.19 -9.65 2.44
C GLN A 18 2.64 -8.57 1.44
N THR A 19 1.73 -8.05 0.62
CA THR A 19 2.09 -7.10 -0.44
C THR A 19 1.29 -5.82 -0.34
N ILE A 20 1.93 -4.71 -0.69
CA ILE A 20 1.28 -3.39 -0.64
C ILE A 20 0.13 -3.31 -1.64
N GLU A 21 0.26 -3.96 -2.80
CA GLU A 21 -0.78 -4.02 -3.82
C GLU A 21 -2.04 -4.71 -3.29
N ARG A 22 -1.87 -5.81 -2.55
CA ARG A 22 -3.00 -6.50 -1.92
C ARG A 22 -3.62 -5.64 -0.84
N ALA A 23 -2.81 -4.96 -0.03
CA ALA A 23 -3.30 -4.07 1.01
C ALA A 23 -4.10 -2.89 0.41
N ILE A 24 -3.63 -2.30 -0.70
CA ILE A 24 -4.33 -1.22 -1.44
C ILE A 24 -5.66 -1.74 -1.97
N TYR A 25 -5.66 -2.89 -2.65
CA TYR A 25 -6.87 -3.47 -3.23
C TYR A 25 -7.92 -3.77 -2.16
N ASP A 26 -7.51 -4.43 -1.07
CA ASP A 26 -8.40 -4.78 0.05
C ASP A 26 -8.93 -3.53 0.75
N MET A 27 -8.11 -2.49 0.95
CA MET A 27 -8.56 -1.23 1.55
C MET A 27 -9.55 -0.47 0.67
N ALA A 28 -9.33 -0.42 -0.65
CA ALA A 28 -10.28 0.19 -1.57
C ALA A 28 -11.64 -0.52 -1.53
N TRP A 29 -11.64 -1.84 -1.42
CA TRP A 29 -12.88 -2.61 -1.29
C TRP A 29 -13.54 -2.40 0.09
N TYR A 30 -12.82 -2.64 1.18
CA TYR A 30 -13.40 -2.66 2.53
C TYR A 30 -13.82 -1.27 3.02
N GLN A 31 -13.09 -0.22 2.66
CA GLN A 31 -13.36 1.12 3.17
C GLN A 31 -14.25 1.94 2.23
N LEU A 32 -14.12 1.74 0.92
CA LEU A 32 -14.77 2.59 -0.08
C LEU A 32 -15.79 1.84 -0.95
N GLY A 33 -15.86 0.51 -0.87
CA GLY A 33 -16.70 -0.31 -1.74
C GLY A 33 -16.26 -0.29 -3.21
N GLN A 34 -15.00 0.09 -3.49
CA GLN A 34 -14.50 0.25 -4.86
C GLN A 34 -13.66 -0.94 -5.28
N LYS A 35 -13.86 -1.40 -6.53
CA LYS A 35 -13.01 -2.40 -7.17
C LYS A 35 -12.01 -1.69 -8.08
N LEU A 36 -10.76 -1.64 -7.64
CA LEU A 36 -9.67 -1.11 -8.44
C LEU A 36 -9.20 -2.15 -9.46
N ASN A 37 -8.83 -1.68 -10.65
CA ASN A 37 -8.11 -2.51 -11.62
C ASN A 37 -6.60 -2.54 -11.29
N GLN A 38 -5.86 -3.44 -11.96
CA GLN A 38 -4.44 -3.64 -11.71
C GLN A 38 -3.60 -2.37 -11.93
N ARG A 39 -3.92 -1.57 -12.95
CA ARG A 39 -3.19 -0.32 -13.23
C ARG A 39 -3.38 0.68 -12.09
N GLN A 40 -4.62 0.88 -11.62
CA GLN A 40 -4.90 1.78 -10.50
C GLN A 40 -4.16 1.36 -9.22
N VAL A 41 -4.14 0.05 -8.92
CA VAL A 41 -3.37 -0.48 -7.79
C VAL A 41 -1.88 -0.20 -7.94
N SER A 42 -1.32 -0.44 -9.13
CA SER A 42 0.09 -0.18 -9.44
C SER A 42 0.45 1.31 -9.32
N ASP A 43 -0.41 2.20 -9.81
CA ASP A 43 -0.18 3.64 -9.78
C ASP A 43 -0.20 4.16 -8.32
N ILE A 44 -1.12 3.66 -7.49
CA ILE A 44 -1.16 3.97 -6.06
C ILE A 44 0.07 3.41 -5.34
N ALA A 45 0.49 2.17 -5.65
CA ALA A 45 1.69 1.58 -5.07
C ALA A 45 2.95 2.41 -5.40
N ALA A 46 3.08 2.86 -6.66
CA ALA A 46 4.16 3.74 -7.08
C ALA A 46 4.12 5.09 -6.33
N PHE A 47 2.94 5.68 -6.16
CA PHE A 47 2.77 6.89 -5.36
C PHE A 47 3.20 6.68 -3.90
N LEU A 48 2.79 5.59 -3.27
CA LEU A 48 3.18 5.28 -1.88
C LEU A 48 4.69 5.02 -1.75
N GLY A 49 5.32 4.41 -2.75
CA GLY A 49 6.78 4.26 -2.82
C GLY A 49 7.52 5.60 -2.90
N ALA A 50 6.92 6.62 -3.52
CA ALA A 50 7.49 7.98 -3.54
C ALA A 50 7.44 8.68 -2.17
N LEU A 51 6.76 8.10 -1.17
CA LEU A 51 6.71 8.61 0.22
C LEU A 51 7.79 7.99 1.12
N GLU A 52 8.71 7.19 0.56
CA GLU A 52 9.87 6.68 1.28
C GLU A 52 10.81 7.82 1.67
N HIS A 53 11.29 7.80 2.91
CA HIS A 53 12.41 8.64 3.29
C HIS A 53 13.70 8.11 2.66
N GLN A 54 14.53 9.03 2.17
CA GLN A 54 15.92 8.72 1.90
C GLN A 54 16.64 8.55 3.24
N ALA A 55 17.41 7.46 3.39
CA ALA A 55 18.34 7.37 4.49
C ALA A 55 19.33 8.54 4.38
N ALA A 56 19.52 9.27 5.48
CA ALA A 56 20.60 10.26 5.54
C ALA A 56 21.94 9.50 5.43
N GLU A 57 22.84 9.98 4.57
CA GLU A 57 24.25 9.54 4.56
C GLU A 57 24.94 9.87 5.88
#